data_AF-A0A948DYU9-F1
#
_entry.id   AF-A0A948DYU9-F1
#
_cell.length_a   1.000
_cell.length_b   1.000
_cell.length_c   1.000
_cell.angle_alpha   90.00
_cell.angle_beta   90.00
_cell.angle_gamma   90.00
#
_symmetry.space_group_name_H-M   'P 1'
#
loop_
_entity.id
_entity.type
_entity.pdbx_description
1 polymer ?
#
loop_
_entity_poly.entity_id
_entity_poly.type
_entity_poly.pdbx_seq_one_letter_code
_entity_poly.pdbx_strand_id
1 'polypeptide(L)' 'MIQPGKTYNSIKAASFIFDQATPKTDKVIDHLCVINEIEARSGLDFLRELPDDIAEKIESSKYQDWVKKIFS' A
#
# COMPACT_ATOMS: atom_id res chain seq x y z
N MET A 1 2.40 -12.79 -6.35
CA MET A 1 1.89 -14.19 -6.40
C MET A 1 1.06 -14.43 -5.16
N ILE A 2 -0.25 -14.67 -5.31
CA ILE A 2 -1.14 -14.99 -4.18
C ILE A 2 -0.86 -16.45 -3.79
N GLN A 3 -0.63 -16.71 -2.50
CA GLN A 3 -0.37 -18.05 -1.99
C GLN A 3 -1.69 -18.84 -1.89
N PRO A 4 -1.81 -20.03 -2.52
CA PRO A 4 -2.99 -20.88 -2.38
C PRO A 4 -3.25 -21.22 -0.91
N GLY A 5 -4.50 -21.08 -0.45
CA GLY A 5 -4.92 -21.45 0.92
C GLY A 5 -4.90 -20.33 1.96
N LYS A 6 -4.45 -19.12 1.63
CA LYS A 6 -4.62 -17.94 2.50
C LYS A 6 -5.84 -17.13 2.08
N THR A 7 -6.65 -16.74 3.07
CA THR A 7 -7.80 -15.85 2.84
C THR A 7 -7.31 -14.45 2.51
N TYR A 8 -8.00 -13.77 1.58
CA TYR A 8 -7.67 -12.40 1.19
C TYR A 8 -7.64 -11.42 2.37
N ASN A 9 -8.43 -11.70 3.42
CA ASN A 9 -8.45 -10.94 4.67
C ASN A 9 -7.11 -10.91 5.45
N SER A 10 -6.13 -11.73 5.06
CA SER A 10 -4.80 -11.74 5.67
C SER A 10 -3.78 -10.85 4.96
N ILE A 11 -4.14 -10.27 3.82
CA ILE A 11 -3.23 -9.44 3.01
C ILE A 11 -3.11 -8.07 3.66
N LYS A 12 -1.86 -7.64 3.88
CA LYS A 12 -1.52 -6.27 4.27
C LYS A 12 -0.55 -5.73 3.23
N ALA A 13 -0.83 -4.52 2.77
CA ALA A 13 0.00 -3.80 1.84
C ALA A 13 0.45 -2.47 2.46
N ALA A 14 1.62 -2.00 2.06
CA ALA A 14 2.09 -0.64 2.33
C ALA A 14 2.54 -0.02 1.01
N SER A 15 2.20 1.25 0.85
CA SER A 15 2.46 2.01 -0.37
C SER A 15 3.02 3.37 0.00
N PHE A 16 4.00 3.84 -0.78
CA PHE A 16 4.73 5.07 -0.48
C PHE A 16 4.89 5.91 -1.75
N ILE A 17 4.78 7.22 -1.61
CA ILE A 17 5.10 8.18 -2.68
C ILE A 17 6.22 9.08 -2.17
N PHE A 18 7.34 9.06 -2.88
CA PHE A 18 8.48 9.94 -2.64
C PHE A 18 8.60 10.93 -3.78
N ASP A 19 8.84 12.20 -3.44
CA ASP A 19 9.28 13.16 -4.45
C ASP A 19 10.73 12.82 -4.84
N GLN A 20 11.10 13.07 -6.10
CA GLN A 20 12.47 12.82 -6.55
C GLN A 20 13.51 13.67 -5.79
N ALA A 21 13.06 14.77 -5.18
CA ALA A 21 13.89 15.64 -4.36
C ALA A 21 13.92 15.22 -2.87
N THR A 22 13.25 14.14 -2.46
CA THR A 22 13.21 13.71 -1.06
C THR A 22 14.63 13.47 -0.51
N PRO A 23 15.01 14.11 0.60
CA PRO A 23 16.34 13.92 1.19
C PRO A 23 16.57 12.50 1.69
N LYS A 24 17.83 12.05 1.67
CA LYS A 24 18.21 10.73 2.21
C LYS A 24 17.91 10.55 3.70
N THR A 25 17.79 11.64 4.45
CA THR A 25 17.53 11.63 5.89
C THR A 25 16.06 11.51 6.25
N ASP A 26 15.15 11.63 5.28
CA ASP A 26 13.72 11.50 5.53
C ASP A 26 13.37 10.06 5.90
N LYS A 27 12.35 9.92 6.77
CA LYS A 27 11.91 8.60 7.21
C LYS A 27 10.89 8.07 6.21
N VAL A 28 11.08 6.82 5.79
CA VAL A 28 10.15 6.11 4.87
C VAL A 28 8.69 6.23 5.31
N ILE A 29 8.43 6.18 6.62
CA ILE A 29 7.08 6.21 7.16
C ILE A 29 6.35 7.54 6.95
N ASP A 30 7.09 8.64 6.79
CA ASP A 30 6.51 9.96 6.56
C ASP A 30 5.93 10.08 5.14
N HIS A 31 6.25 9.13 4.26
CA HIS A 31 5.77 9.03 2.88
C HIS A 31 4.66 7.98 2.68
N LEU A 32 4.08 7.46 3.77
CA LEU A 32 3.03 6.43 3.72
C LEU A 32 1.72 6.97 3.15
N CYS A 33 1.26 6.35 2.06
CA CYS A 33 0.02 6.66 1.36
C CYS A 33 -0.86 5.41 1.21
N VAL A 34 -2.10 5.61 0.74
CA VAL A 34 -3.01 4.53 0.34
C VAL A 34 -2.75 4.18 -1.13
N ILE A 35 -3.01 2.95 -1.57
CA ILE A 35 -2.78 2.54 -2.96
C ILE A 35 -3.68 3.35 -3.91
N ASN A 36 -4.93 3.62 -3.50
CA ASN A 36 -5.86 4.49 -4.24
C ASN A 36 -5.24 5.85 -4.63
N GLU A 37 -4.35 6.40 -3.80
CA GLU A 37 -3.67 7.65 -4.09
C GLU A 37 -2.65 7.50 -5.23
N ILE A 38 -1.95 6.36 -5.28
CA ILE A 38 -1.01 6.05 -6.36
C ILE A 38 -1.78 5.81 -7.66
N GLU A 39 -2.88 5.07 -7.61
CA GLU A 39 -3.73 4.77 -8.77
C GLU A 39 -4.33 6.04 -9.36
N ALA A 40 -4.87 6.92 -8.52
CA ALA A 40 -5.39 8.21 -8.95
C ALA A 40 -4.33 9.09 -9.65
N ARG A 41 -3.07 9.03 -9.20
CA ARG A 41 -1.96 9.81 -9.79
C ARG A 41 -1.36 9.17 -11.04
N SER A 42 -1.39 7.84 -11.14
CA SER A 42 -0.71 7.09 -12.19
C SER A 42 -1.63 6.61 -13.32
N GLY A 43 -2.94 6.50 -13.05
CA GLY A 43 -3.89 5.85 -13.96
C GLY A 43 -3.73 4.33 -14.04
N LEU A 44 -3.03 3.72 -13.08
CA LEU A 44 -2.86 2.27 -13.00
C LEU A 44 -3.87 1.64 -12.03
N ASP A 45 -4.02 0.32 -12.16
CA ASP A 45 -4.74 -0.56 -11.23
C ASP A 45 -3.75 -1.64 -10.78
N PHE A 46 -3.33 -1.57 -9.51
CA PHE A 46 -2.29 -2.43 -8.95
C PHE A 46 -2.84 -3.79 -8.52
N LEU A 47 -4.09 -3.87 -8.05
CA LEU A 47 -4.69 -5.09 -7.53
C LEU A 47 -5.79 -5.67 -8.43
N ARG A 48 -5.83 -5.32 -9.73
CA ARG A 48 -6.78 -5.79 -10.76
C ARG A 48 -7.12 -7.29 -10.81
N GLU A 49 -6.27 -8.14 -10.26
CA GLU A 49 -6.48 -9.59 -10.20
C GLU A 49 -7.30 -10.01 -8.96
N LEU A 50 -7.59 -9.08 -8.06
CA LEU A 50 -8.42 -9.28 -6.87
C LEU A 50 -9.87 -8.88 -7.15
N PRO A 51 -10.84 -9.51 -6.45
CA PRO A 51 -12.21 -9.00 -6.45
C PRO A 51 -12.28 -7.56 -5.94
N ASP A 52 -13.13 -6.73 -6.55
CA ASP A 52 -13.28 -5.29 -6.23
C ASP A 52 -13.46 -5.02 -4.72
N ASP A 53 -14.28 -5.83 -4.04
CA ASP A 53 -14.57 -5.64 -2.61
C ASP A 53 -13.36 -5.96 -1.70
N ILE A 54 -12.41 -6.75 -2.21
CA ILE A 54 -11.15 -7.08 -1.55
C ILE A 54 -10.09 -6.04 -1.90
N ALA A 55 -9.99 -5.68 -3.18
CA ALA A 55 -9.08 -4.65 -3.67
C ALA A 55 -9.31 -3.34 -2.91
N GLU A 56 -10.55 -2.84 -2.89
CA GLU A 56 -10.92 -1.58 -2.22
C GLU A 56 -10.57 -1.59 -0.72
N LYS A 57 -10.78 -2.71 -0.02
CA LYS A 57 -10.41 -2.84 1.40
C LYS A 57 -8.90 -2.74 1.62
N ILE A 58 -8.10 -3.25 0.70
CA ILE A 58 -6.64 -3.22 0.78
C ILE A 58 -6.15 -1.84 0.34
N GLU A 59 -6.67 -1.31 -0.75
CA GLU A 59 -6.17 -0.10 -1.40
C GLU A 59 -6.48 1.17 -0.63
N SER A 60 -7.60 1.21 0.09
CA SER A 60 -8.00 2.31 0.96
C SER A 60 -7.32 2.31 2.34
N SER A 61 -6.61 1.24 2.71
CA SER A 61 -6.01 1.08 4.03
C SER A 61 -4.52 1.39 4.06
N LYS A 62 -4.09 2.30 4.95
CA LYS A 62 -2.66 2.58 5.18
C LYS A 62 -1.95 1.52 6.04
N TYR A 63 -2.70 0.71 6.79
CA TYR A 63 -2.16 -0.21 7.81
C TYR A 63 -1.11 0.44 8.73
N GLN A 64 -1.30 1.71 9.11
CA GLN A 64 -0.26 2.56 9.72
C GLN A 64 0.41 1.94 10.96
N ASP A 65 -0.34 1.33 11.88
CA ASP A 65 0.25 0.71 13.08
C ASP A 65 1.11 -0.52 12.78
N TRP A 66 0.76 -1.26 11.73
CA TRP A 66 1.57 -2.37 11.25
C TRP A 66 2.84 -1.87 10.55
N VAL A 67 2.73 -0.83 9.72
CA VAL A 67 3.87 -0.18 9.07
C VAL A 67 4.82 0.42 10.10
N LYS A 68 4.30 1.12 11.12
CA LYS A 68 5.11 1.65 12.23
C LYS A 68 5.97 0.57 12.88
N LYS A 69 5.44 -0.63 13.10
CA LYS A 69 6.21 -1.72 13.72
C LYS A 69 7.29 -2.31 12.82
N ILE A 70 7.17 -2.19 11.50
CA ILE A 70 8.15 -2.69 10.54
C ILE A 70 9.28 -1.68 10.32
N PHE A 71 8.93 -0.40 10.28
CA PHE A 71 9.86 0.69 9.94
C PHE A 71 10.25 1.56 11.15
N SER A 72 9.90 1.15 12.39
CA SER A 72 10.40 1.76 13.64
C SER A 72 11.79 1.29 14.00
#